data_AF-A0A7W0SPC8-F1
#
_entry.id   AF-A0A7W0SPC8-F1
#
_cell.length_a   1.000
_cell.length_b   1.000
_cell.length_c   1.000
_cell.angle_alpha   90.00
_cell.angle_beta   90.00
_cell.angle_gamma   90.00
#
_symmetry.space_group_name_H-M   'P 1'
#
loop_
_entity.id
_entity.type
_entity.pdbx_description
1 polymer ?
#
loop_
_entity_poly.entity_id
_entity_poly.type
_entity_poly.pdbx_seq_one_letter_code
_entity_poly.pdbx_strand_id
1 'polypeptide(L)'
;LYWLGFRRVEVPYVRQARSAGKSAWTLRKRVRYLQDSIYSFTSLPIAAITVVGVVGVVASVSYACLVVAFWAAGRIDVAGYTPLMLALLFMASSILIGLGIVGSYVWRTYENSKGRPTAVTMTHERYGPDRR
;
A
#
# COMPACT_ATOMS: atom_id res chain seq x y z
N LEU A 1 -7.71 17.64 -3.47
CA LEU A 1 -9.10 18.01 -3.10
C LEU A 1 -10.04 16.83 -2.85
N TYR A 2 -9.80 15.63 -3.40
CA TYR A 2 -10.73 14.51 -3.24
C TYR A 2 -11.05 14.12 -1.79
N TRP A 3 -10.09 14.32 -0.88
CA TRP A 3 -10.22 14.05 0.54
C TRP A 3 -11.26 14.92 1.27
N LEU A 4 -11.60 16.12 0.76
CA LEU A 4 -12.54 17.03 1.44
C LEU A 4 -14.02 16.61 1.36
N GLY A 5 -14.37 15.64 0.51
CA GLY A 5 -15.73 15.07 0.48
C GLY A 5 -16.88 15.97 0.01
N PHE A 6 -16.66 17.26 -0.26
CA PHE A 6 -17.72 18.17 -0.71
C PHE A 6 -18.38 17.76 -2.04
N ARG A 7 -19.63 18.21 -2.24
CA ARG A 7 -20.41 18.03 -3.47
C ARG A 7 -19.66 18.68 -4.64
N ARG A 8 -19.47 17.91 -5.71
CA ARG A 8 -18.75 18.33 -6.93
C ARG A 8 -19.66 18.13 -8.13
N VAL A 9 -19.45 18.97 -9.13
CA VAL A 9 -20.04 18.83 -10.46
C VAL A 9 -18.91 18.84 -11.45
N GLU A 10 -18.88 17.86 -12.35
CA GLU A 10 -17.95 17.83 -13.46
C GLU A 10 -18.57 18.60 -14.62
N VAL A 11 -17.83 19.57 -15.18
CA VAL A 11 -18.27 20.33 -16.34
C VAL A 11 -17.60 19.70 -17.57
N PRO A 12 -18.36 18.98 -18.42
CA PRO A 12 -17.78 18.34 -19.59
C PRO A 12 -17.29 19.41 -20.58
N TYR A 13 -16.07 19.26 -21.05
CA TYR A 13 -15.46 20.13 -22.06
C TYR A 13 -14.81 19.28 -23.15
N VAL A 14 -15.21 19.49 -24.40
CA VAL A 14 -14.60 18.82 -25.56
C VAL A 14 -13.44 19.67 -26.05
N ARG A 15 -12.22 19.18 -25.83
CA ARG A 15 -11.01 19.86 -26.27
C ARG A 15 -10.72 19.56 -27.74
N GLN A 16 -10.52 20.60 -28.53
CA GLN A 16 -10.08 20.50 -29.93
C GLN A 16 -8.73 19.75 -30.03
N ALA A 17 -8.56 18.99 -31.11
CA ALA A 17 -7.31 18.30 -31.41
C ALA A 17 -6.16 19.32 -31.58
N ARG A 18 -4.97 19.01 -31.07
CA ARG A 18 -3.80 19.90 -31.23
C ARG A 18 -3.31 19.83 -32.67
N SER A 19 -3.05 20.99 -33.28
CA SER A 19 -2.46 21.10 -34.61
C SER A 19 -0.93 20.95 -34.63
N ALA A 20 -0.25 21.25 -33.51
CA ALA A 20 1.20 21.13 -33.38
C ALA A 20 1.64 20.74 -31.96
N GLY A 21 2.82 20.11 -31.87
CA GLY A 21 3.47 19.72 -30.63
C GLY A 21 3.26 18.25 -30.22
N LYS A 22 4.13 17.75 -29.33
CA LYS A 22 4.03 16.40 -28.77
C LYS A 22 3.24 16.42 -27.47
N SER A 23 2.49 15.35 -27.19
CA SER A 23 1.76 15.23 -25.93
C SER A 23 2.75 15.24 -24.75
N ALA A 24 2.56 16.19 -23.84
CA ALA A 24 3.27 16.20 -22.57
C ALA A 24 2.90 14.99 -21.68
N TRP A 25 1.85 14.25 -22.02
CA TRP A 25 1.27 13.15 -21.25
C TRP A 25 1.49 11.79 -21.93
N THR A 26 2.74 11.34 -21.91
CA THR A 26 3.15 10.02 -22.41
C THR A 26 2.72 8.90 -21.46
N LEU A 27 2.67 7.65 -21.94
CA LEU A 27 2.30 6.48 -21.12
C LEU A 27 3.19 6.35 -19.87
N ARG A 28 4.50 6.59 -20.00
CA ARG A 28 5.45 6.57 -18.87
C ARG A 28 5.08 7.57 -17.78
N LYS A 29 4.65 8.78 -18.15
CA LYS A 29 4.22 9.80 -17.19
C LYS A 29 2.90 9.43 -16.50
N ARG A 30 1.98 8.78 -17.22
CA ARG A 30 0.73 8.24 -16.66
C ARG A 30 1.00 7.18 -15.59
N VAL A 31 1.88 6.23 -15.87
CA VAL A 31 2.23 5.16 -14.92
C VAL A 31 2.90 5.73 -13.67
N ARG A 32 3.84 6.67 -13.84
CA ARG A 32 4.47 7.36 -12.70
C ARG A 32 3.44 8.10 -11.85
N TYR A 33 2.53 8.84 -12.49
CA TYR A 33 1.47 9.55 -11.79
C TYR A 33 0.53 8.61 -11.01
N LEU A 34 0.22 7.44 -11.58
CA LEU A 34 -0.55 6.40 -10.89
C LEU A 34 0.20 5.89 -9.65
N GLN A 35 1.48 5.57 -9.78
CA GLN A 35 2.31 5.10 -8.66
C GLN A 35 2.37 6.15 -7.55
N ASP A 36 2.65 7.41 -7.89
CA ASP A 36 2.68 8.52 -6.94
C ASP A 36 1.33 8.69 -6.23
N SER A 37 0.23 8.50 -6.95
CA SER A 37 -1.12 8.56 -6.37
C SER A 37 -1.40 7.42 -5.40
N ILE A 38 -1.03 6.18 -5.74
CA ILE A 38 -1.20 5.01 -4.86
C ILE A 38 -0.39 5.22 -3.58
N TYR A 39 0.88 5.59 -3.70
CA TYR A 39 1.74 5.81 -2.54
C TYR A 39 1.31 7.01 -1.69
N SER A 40 0.69 8.04 -2.26
CA SER A 40 0.34 9.26 -1.49
C SER A 40 -0.98 9.16 -0.73
N PHE A 41 -1.91 8.34 -1.22
CA PHE A 41 -3.28 8.27 -0.69
C PHE A 41 -3.66 6.93 -0.08
N THR A 42 -2.82 5.89 -0.21
CA THR A 42 -3.24 4.53 0.12
C THR A 42 -2.13 3.71 0.81
N SER A 43 -2.50 2.93 1.83
CA SER A 43 -1.62 1.99 2.54
C SER A 43 -1.55 0.59 1.91
N LEU A 44 -2.18 0.38 0.75
CA LEU A 44 -2.26 -0.89 0.02
C LEU A 44 -0.89 -1.56 -0.19
N PRO A 45 0.19 -0.86 -0.61
CA PRO A 45 1.48 -1.51 -0.85
C PRO A 45 2.06 -2.14 0.43
N ILE A 46 1.90 -1.45 1.56
CA ILE A 46 2.37 -1.90 2.86
C ILE A 46 1.54 -3.09 3.34
N ALA A 47 0.22 -3.00 3.18
CA ALA A 47 -0.69 -4.11 3.48
C ALA A 47 -0.36 -5.35 2.64
N ALA A 48 -0.07 -5.18 1.35
CA ALA A 48 0.31 -6.28 0.46
C ALA A 48 1.59 -6.99 0.92
N ILE A 49 2.64 -6.25 1.29
CA ILE A 49 3.89 -6.84 1.82
C ILE A 49 3.61 -7.64 3.09
N THR A 50 2.78 -7.09 3.99
CA THR A 50 2.40 -7.78 5.23
C THR A 50 1.65 -9.08 4.94
N VAL A 51 0.68 -9.06 4.02
CA VAL A 51 -0.07 -10.25 3.60
C VAL A 51 0.84 -11.30 2.98
N VAL A 52 1.76 -10.90 2.10
CA VAL A 52 2.75 -11.81 1.49
C VAL A 52 3.64 -12.43 2.57
N GLY A 53 4.09 -11.64 3.55
CA GLY A 53 4.87 -12.15 4.68
C GLY A 53 4.10 -13.17 5.52
N VAL A 54 2.83 -12.89 5.84
CA VAL A 54 1.97 -13.82 6.62
C VAL A 54 1.73 -15.11 5.85
N VAL A 55 1.38 -15.02 4.56
CA VAL A 55 1.20 -16.19 3.69
C VAL A 55 2.50 -16.97 3.58
N GLY A 56 3.64 -16.29 3.46
CA GLY A 56 4.97 -16.91 3.43
C GLY A 56 5.30 -17.70 4.70
N VAL A 57 4.97 -17.14 5.89
CA VAL A 57 5.16 -17.86 7.16
C VAL A 57 4.27 -19.11 7.20
N VAL A 58 2.98 -19.00 6.86
CA VAL A 58 2.06 -20.14 6.84
C VAL A 58 2.55 -21.22 5.88
N ALA A 59 2.96 -20.83 4.67
CA ALA A 59 3.53 -21.75 3.69
C ALA A 59 4.80 -22.44 4.22
N SER A 60 5.72 -21.68 4.84
CA SER A 60 6.96 -22.23 5.40
C SER A 60 6.71 -23.24 6.52
N VAL A 61 5.74 -22.98 7.41
CA VAL A 61 5.36 -23.90 8.49
C VAL A 61 4.71 -25.16 7.93
N SER A 62 3.81 -25.02 6.95
CA SER A 62 3.18 -26.17 6.30
C SER A 62 4.21 -27.06 5.60
N TYR A 63 5.19 -26.47 4.92
CA TYR A 63 6.28 -27.20 4.29
C TYR A 63 7.19 -27.86 5.34
N ALA A 64 7.45 -27.19 6.47
CA ALA A 64 8.22 -27.78 7.57
C ALA A 64 7.55 -29.03 8.13
N CYS A 65 6.23 -29.00 8.35
CA CYS A 65 5.47 -30.17 8.81
C CYS A 65 5.57 -31.34 7.82
N LEU A 66 5.46 -31.08 6.52
CA LEU A 66 5.60 -32.11 5.48
C LEU A 66 7.00 -32.74 5.49
N VAL A 67 8.03 -31.91 5.63
CA VAL A 67 9.42 -32.38 5.66
C VAL A 67 9.69 -33.24 6.89
N VAL A 68 9.20 -32.83 8.06
CA VAL A 68 9.31 -33.63 9.29
C VAL A 68 8.59 -34.97 9.16
N ALA A 69 7.42 -35.00 8.51
CA ALA A 69 6.71 -36.24 8.23
C ALA A 69 7.50 -37.17 7.28
N PHE A 70 8.10 -36.64 6.21
CA PHE A 70 8.95 -37.42 5.31
C PHE A 70 10.25 -37.89 5.95
N TRP A 71 10.82 -37.09 6.85
CA TRP A 71 11.97 -37.47 7.66
C TRP A 71 11.64 -38.66 8.56
N ALA A 72 10.50 -38.60 9.26
CA ALA A 72 10.01 -39.70 10.10
C ALA A 72 9.72 -40.98 9.30
N ALA A 73 9.34 -40.85 8.03
CA ALA A 73 9.14 -41.97 7.11
C ALA A 73 10.44 -42.54 6.49
N GLY A 74 11.61 -42.00 6.84
CA GLY A 74 12.91 -42.48 6.36
C GLY A 74 13.19 -42.22 4.88
N ARG A 75 12.48 -41.27 4.23
CA ARG A 75 12.53 -41.03 2.78
C ARG A 75 13.42 -39.84 2.36
N ILE A 76 14.29 -39.35 3.25
CA ILE A 76 15.14 -38.18 2.96
C ILE A 76 16.57 -38.64 2.66
N ASP A 77 16.94 -38.59 1.38
CA ASP A 77 18.28 -38.95 0.87
C ASP A 77 19.35 -37.86 1.07
N VAL A 78 18.94 -36.60 1.23
CA VAL A 78 19.87 -35.45 1.32
C VAL A 78 19.71 -34.72 2.65
N ALA A 79 20.69 -34.92 3.54
CA ALA A 79 20.72 -34.26 4.83
C ALA A 79 21.05 -32.76 4.71
N GLY A 80 20.38 -31.92 5.49
CA GLY A 80 20.75 -30.51 5.71
C GLY A 80 20.18 -29.48 4.73
N TYR A 81 19.99 -29.80 3.44
CA TYR A 81 19.44 -28.83 2.47
C TYR A 81 18.02 -28.37 2.83
N THR A 82 17.16 -29.33 3.14
CA THR A 82 15.74 -29.08 3.44
C THR A 82 15.52 -28.20 4.69
N PRO A 83 16.11 -28.49 5.87
CA PRO A 83 15.97 -27.63 7.03
C PRO A 83 16.60 -26.24 6.83
N LEU A 84 17.68 -26.14 6.05
CA LEU A 84 18.31 -24.85 5.73
C LEU A 84 17.41 -23.97 4.85
N MET A 85 16.79 -24.55 3.81
CA MET A 85 15.81 -23.84 2.97
C MET A 85 14.58 -23.40 3.77
N LEU A 86 14.09 -24.25 4.67
CA LEU A 86 12.96 -23.93 5.56
C LEU A 86 13.28 -22.75 6.48
N ALA A 87 14.44 -22.77 7.14
CA ALA A 87 14.89 -21.69 8.00
C ALA A 87 15.02 -20.37 7.24
N LEU A 88 15.60 -20.39 6.03
CA LEU A 88 15.70 -19.22 5.16
C LEU A 88 14.32 -18.67 4.77
N LEU A 89 13.40 -19.52 4.34
CA LEU A 89 12.06 -19.10 3.91
C LEU A 89 11.25 -18.52 5.09
N PHE A 90 11.34 -19.16 6.25
CA PHE A 90 10.70 -18.68 7.47
C PHE A 90 11.27 -17.32 7.92
N MET A 91 12.60 -17.17 7.90
CA MET A 91 13.27 -15.92 8.27
C MET A 91 12.94 -14.80 7.29
N ALA A 92 12.97 -15.07 5.98
CA ALA A 92 12.62 -14.10 4.94
C ALA A 92 11.15 -13.63 5.07
N SER A 93 10.23 -14.56 5.32
CA SER A 93 8.81 -14.24 5.53
C SER A 93 8.60 -13.41 6.79
N SER A 94 9.30 -13.74 7.87
CA SER A 94 9.27 -12.97 9.12
C SER A 94 9.81 -11.54 8.95
N ILE A 95 10.88 -11.37 8.17
CA ILE A 95 11.42 -10.04 7.81
C ILE A 95 10.39 -9.22 7.02
N LEU A 96 9.67 -9.83 6.07
CA LEU A 96 8.61 -9.14 5.33
C LEU A 96 7.47 -8.67 6.22
N ILE A 97 7.06 -9.50 7.20
CA ILE A 97 6.06 -9.10 8.20
C ILE A 97 6.58 -7.92 9.03
N GLY A 98 7.80 -8.01 9.55
CA GLY A 98 8.43 -6.93 10.31
C GLY A 98 8.49 -5.62 9.52
N LEU A 99 8.88 -5.69 8.25
CA LEU A 99 8.92 -4.53 7.35
C LEU A 99 7.52 -3.96 7.08
N GLY A 100 6.50 -4.82 6.93
CA GLY A 100 5.10 -4.41 6.78
C GLY A 100 4.55 -3.68 8.01
N ILE A 101 4.90 -4.15 9.22
CA ILE A 101 4.55 -3.49 10.49
C ILE A 101 5.22 -2.12 10.57
N VAL A 102 6.54 -2.05 10.37
CA VAL A 102 7.30 -0.79 10.39
C VAL A 102 6.74 0.17 9.33
N GLY A 103 6.50 -0.30 8.11
CA GLY A 103 5.89 0.49 7.05
C GLY A 103 4.53 1.06 7.44
N SER A 104 3.71 0.28 8.16
CA SER A 104 2.39 0.73 8.63
C SER A 104 2.50 1.86 9.66
N TYR A 105 3.49 1.80 10.54
CA TYR A 105 3.77 2.90 11.48
C TYR A 105 4.28 4.14 10.76
N VAL A 106 5.23 3.98 9.83
CA VAL A 106 5.76 5.08 9.00
C VAL A 106 4.63 5.77 8.23
N TRP A 107 3.69 4.99 7.67
CA TRP A 107 2.52 5.52 6.98
C TRP A 107 1.63 6.37 7.89
N ARG A 108 1.35 5.90 9.11
CA ARG A 108 0.54 6.66 10.08
C ARG A 108 1.24 7.94 10.50
N THR A 109 2.55 7.90 10.73
CA THR A 109 3.35 9.09 11.03
C THR A 109 3.32 10.07 9.87
N TYR A 110 3.40 9.58 8.62
CA TYR A 110 3.26 10.41 7.43
C TYR A 110 1.87 11.03 7.29
N GLU A 111 0.79 10.31 7.61
CA GLU A 111 -0.55 10.89 7.59
C GLU A 111 -0.72 11.97 8.67
N ASN A 112 -0.15 11.75 9.86
CA ASN A 112 -0.18 12.74 10.95
C ASN A 112 0.64 13.99 10.64
N SER A 113 1.79 13.86 9.95
CA SER A 113 2.63 15.01 9.59
C SER A 113 2.02 15.90 8.52
N LYS A 114 1.02 15.42 7.77
CA LYS A 114 0.28 16.25 6.80
C LYS A 114 -0.54 17.36 7.45
N GLY A 115 -0.77 17.31 8.77
CA GLY A 115 -1.47 18.38 9.51
C GLY A 115 -2.88 18.66 9.00
N ARG A 116 -3.57 17.63 8.48
CA ARG A 116 -4.92 17.80 7.92
C ARG A 116 -5.91 18.13 9.06
N PRO A 117 -6.68 19.23 8.97
CA PRO A 117 -7.65 19.58 9.99
C PRO A 117 -8.71 18.47 10.10
N THR A 118 -9.10 18.09 11.31
CA THR A 118 -10.06 16.99 11.55
C THR A 118 -11.44 17.26 10.96
N ALA A 119 -11.82 18.53 10.82
CA ALA A 119 -13.05 18.95 10.17
C ALA A 119 -12.84 20.24 9.36
N VAL A 120 -13.57 20.37 8.26
CA VAL A 120 -13.66 21.60 7.47
C VAL A 120 -15.14 22.00 7.43
N THR A 121 -15.47 23.18 7.95
CA THR A 121 -16.83 23.71 7.93
C THR A 121 -17.24 24.09 6.51
N MET A 122 -18.42 23.65 6.07
CA MET A 122 -18.92 23.92 4.72
C MET A 122 -19.41 25.37 4.55
N THR A 123 -19.94 25.95 5.61
CA THR A 123 -20.50 27.30 5.62
C THR A 123 -20.14 27.97 6.93
N HIS A 124 -19.67 29.21 6.86
CA HIS A 124 -19.48 30.08 8.02
C HIS A 124 -20.45 31.26 7.84
N GLU A 125 -21.54 31.26 8.60
CA GLU A 125 -22.39 32.44 8.70
C GLU A 125 -21.87 33.32 9.84
N ARG A 126 -21.55 34.58 9.54
CA ARG A 126 -21.22 35.59 10.56
C ARG A 126 -22.47 36.40 10.84
N TYR A 127 -23.06 36.23 12.01
CA TYR A 127 -24.06 37.16 12.53
C TYR A 127 -23.35 38.36 13.16
N GLY A 128 -23.40 39.52 12.49
CA GLY A 128 -23.01 40.81 13.05
C GLY A 128 -24.21 41.51 13.70
N PRO A 129 -24.01 42.42 14.66
CA PRO A 129 -25.11 43.18 15.24
C PRO A 129 -25.76 44.04 14.15
N ASP A 130 -27.07 43.88 13.99
CA ASP A 130 -27.91 44.65 13.08
C ASP A 130 -27.83 46.12 13.50
N ARG A 131 -27.00 46.91 12.81
CA ARG A 131 -26.91 48.36 13.04
C ARG A 131 -28.18 48.99 12.45
N ARG A 132 -29.20 49.12 13.30
CA ARG A 132 -30.28 50.09 13.13
C ARG A 132 -29.81 51.48 13.51
#